data_AF-A0A2G5P2A0-F1
#
_entry.id   AF-A0A2G5P2A0-F1
#
_cell.length_a   1.000
_cell.length_b   1.000
_cell.length_c   1.000
_cell.angle_alpha   90.00
_cell.angle_beta   90.00
_cell.angle_gamma   90.00
#
_symmetry.space_group_name_H-M   'P 1'
#
loop_
_entity.id
_entity.type
_entity.pdbx_description
1 polymer ?
#
loop_
_entity_poly.entity_id
_entity_poly.type
_entity_poly.pdbx_seq_one_letter_code
_entity_poly.pdbx_strand_id
1 'polypeptide(L)' 'MKEYMQVTPMLDYDCTEIQQLVEERKWRGKDEFQKILGIYNFVRDEIKFGYNIDDNIPASSVLADGYGQCNT' A
#
# COMPACT_ATOMS: atom_id res chain seq x y z
N MET A 1 -16.89 8.51 6.46
CA MET A 1 -15.41 8.57 6.59
C MET A 1 -14.85 7.42 7.42
N LYS A 2 -15.31 7.18 8.67
CA LYS A 2 -14.76 6.06 9.49
C LYS A 2 -14.89 4.68 8.81
N GLU A 3 -15.93 4.48 8.02
CA GLU A 3 -16.17 3.23 7.28
C GLU A 3 -15.15 2.96 6.17
N TYR A 4 -14.63 4.01 5.50
CA TYR A 4 -13.61 3.88 4.45
C TYR A 4 -12.18 3.74 4.99
N MET A 5 -12.03 3.79 6.32
CA MET A 5 -10.76 3.73 7.04
C MET A 5 -10.76 2.51 7.96
N GLN A 6 -11.53 1.47 7.60
CA GLN A 6 -11.50 0.21 8.31
C GLN A 6 -10.55 -0.73 7.60
N VAL A 7 -9.73 -1.42 8.40
CA VAL A 7 -8.93 -2.54 7.92
C VAL A 7 -9.86 -3.62 7.37
N THR A 8 -9.47 -4.17 6.23
CA THR A 8 -10.09 -5.36 5.63
C THR A 8 -9.01 -6.40 5.37
N PRO A 9 -9.37 -7.67 5.06
CA PRO A 9 -8.36 -8.66 4.68
C PRO A 9 -7.51 -8.24 3.47
N MET A 10 -8.06 -7.45 2.55
CA MET A 10 -7.34 -6.94 1.39
C MET A 10 -6.54 -5.67 1.72
N LEU A 11 -7.10 -4.78 2.55
CA LEU A 11 -6.47 -3.53 3.00
C LEU A 11 -5.96 -3.68 4.43
N ASP A 12 -5.03 -4.61 4.65
CA ASP A 12 -4.48 -4.97 5.95
C ASP A 12 -3.35 -4.03 6.42
N TYR A 13 -3.56 -2.72 6.23
CA TYR A 13 -2.52 -1.70 6.41
C TYR A 13 -2.01 -1.53 7.84
N ASP A 14 -2.68 -2.11 8.84
CA ASP A 14 -2.22 -2.11 10.24
C ASP A 14 -1.07 -3.12 10.49
N CYS A 15 -0.66 -3.90 9.49
CA CYS A 15 0.50 -4.78 9.61
C CYS A 15 1.81 -4.02 9.84
N THR A 16 2.79 -4.70 10.43
CA THR A 16 4.05 -4.05 10.85
C THR A 16 4.83 -3.50 9.66
N GLU A 17 4.84 -4.22 8.55
CA GLU A 17 5.60 -3.94 7.34
C GLU A 17 5.10 -2.67 6.63
N ILE A 18 3.78 -2.51 6.49
CA ILE A 18 3.18 -1.30 5.89
C ILE A 18 3.39 -0.10 6.82
N GLN A 19 3.24 -0.27 8.13
CA GLN A 19 3.47 0.81 9.09
C GLN A 19 4.94 1.26 9.10
N GLN A 20 5.89 0.32 8.98
CA GLN A 20 7.31 0.61 8.83
C GLN A 20 7.61 1.37 7.53
N LEU A 21 7.08 0.94 6.39
CA LEU A 21 7.22 1.66 5.12
C LEU A 21 6.75 3.12 5.25
N VAL A 22 5.58 3.34 5.85
CA VAL A 22 5.01 4.68 6.05
C VAL A 22 5.94 5.58 6.87
N GLU A 23 6.56 5.03 7.92
CA GLU A 23 7.52 5.73 8.78
C GLU A 23 8.84 6.02 8.05
N GLU A 24 9.42 5.02 7.38
CA GLU A 24 10.68 5.14 6.64
C GLU A 24 10.57 6.20 5.53
N ARG A 25 9.43 6.24 4.83
CA ARG A 25 9.14 7.23 3.78
C ARG A 25 8.70 8.59 4.33
N LYS A 26 8.48 8.70 5.65
CA LYS A 26 8.08 9.93 6.36
C LYS A 26 6.82 10.57 5.80
N TRP A 27 5.91 9.76 5.27
CA TRP A 27 4.70 10.26 4.63
C TRP A 27 3.76 10.97 5.60
N ARG A 28 3.72 10.56 6.88
CA ARG A 28 2.88 11.19 7.90
C ARG A 28 3.17 12.68 8.10
N GLY A 29 4.41 13.12 7.90
CA GLY A 29 4.82 14.52 8.07
C GLY A 29 4.64 15.41 6.83
N LYS A 30 4.16 14.86 5.71
CA LYS A 30 3.89 15.62 4.48
C LYS A 30 2.47 16.18 4.48
N ASP A 31 2.26 17.27 3.75
CA ASP A 31 0.91 17.73 3.41
C ASP A 31 0.16 16.65 2.62
N GLU A 32 -1.16 16.76 2.60
CA GLU A 32 -2.04 15.72 2.06
C GLU A 32 -1.75 15.39 0.59
N PHE A 33 -1.53 16.41 -0.24
CA PHE A 33 -1.22 16.20 -1.66
C PHE A 33 0.12 15.50 -1.84
N GLN A 34 1.17 15.96 -1.15
CA GLN A 34 2.49 15.33 -1.24
C GLN A 34 2.52 13.92 -0.65
N LYS A 35 1.67 13.64 0.35
CA LYS A 35 1.48 12.30 0.91
C LYS A 35 0.88 11.36 -0.14
N ILE A 36 -0.23 11.76 -0.75
CA ILE A 36 -0.90 10.97 -1.80
C ILE A 36 0.04 10.74 -2.99
N LEU A 37 0.69 11.80 -3.47
CA LEU A 37 1.63 11.71 -4.59
C LEU A 37 2.82 10.79 -4.27
N GLY A 38 3.34 10.85 -3.04
CA GLY A 38 4.43 9.99 -2.59
C GLY A 38 4.05 8.52 -2.54
N ILE A 39 2.87 8.20 -2.01
CA ILE A 39 2.34 6.82 -1.98
C ILE A 39 2.10 6.32 -3.41
N TYR A 40 1.47 7.15 -4.26
CA TYR A 40 1.22 6.80 -5.65
C TYR A 40 2.51 6.51 -6.43
N ASN A 41 3.53 7.36 -6.30
CA ASN A 41 4.82 7.14 -6.96
C ASN A 41 5.50 5.87 -6.46
N PHE A 42 5.44 5.56 -5.16
CA PHE A 42 5.97 4.30 -4.63
C PHE A 42 5.30 3.10 -5.29
N VAL A 43 3.96 3.05 -5.31
CA VAL A 43 3.24 1.93 -5.95
C VAL A 43 3.57 1.86 -7.44
N ARG A 44 3.51 2.98 -8.16
CA ARG A 44 3.77 3.03 -9.61
C ARG A 44 5.19 2.60 -9.99
N ASP A 45 6.19 3.07 -9.26
CA ASP A 45 7.59 2.97 -9.66
C ASP A 45 8.30 1.76 -9.01
N GLU A 46 7.85 1.33 -7.82
CA GLU A 46 8.56 0.33 -7.00
C GLU A 46 7.81 -1.01 -6.88
N ILE A 47 6.47 -1.02 -7.02
CA ILE A 47 5.69 -2.26 -7.05
C ILE A 47 5.51 -2.71 -8.50
N LYS A 48 6.12 -3.84 -8.86
CA LYS A 48 6.10 -4.34 -10.24
C LYS A 48 4.74 -4.93 -10.57
N PHE A 49 4.27 -4.71 -11.79
CA PHE A 49 3.08 -5.41 -12.26
C PHE A 49 3.39 -6.89 -12.51
N GLY A 50 2.67 -7.80 -11.85
CA GLY A 50 2.87 -9.24 -12.04
C GLY A 50 2.25 -10.09 -10.94
N TYR A 51 0.94 -10.35 -11.05
CA TYR A 51 0.22 -11.35 -10.27
C TYR A 51 -0.89 -11.97 -11.13
N ASN A 52 -1.08 -13.28 -11.06
CA ASN A 52 -2.15 -14.02 -11.78
C ASN A 52 -2.80 -15.11 -10.91
N ILE A 53 -2.62 -15.05 -9.59
CA ILE A 53 -3.05 -16.14 -8.68
C ILE A 53 -4.47 -15.88 -8.14
N ASP A 54 -4.73 -14.70 -7.59
CA ASP A 54 -6.01 -14.30 -7.01
C ASP A 54 -6.14 -12.77 -7.04
N ASP A 55 -7.38 -12.25 -7.04
CA ASP A 55 -7.66 -10.82 -6.96
C ASP A 55 -7.66 -10.30 -5.50
N ASN A 56 -7.86 -11.17 -4.51
CA ASN A 56 -7.98 -10.78 -3.10
C ASN A 56 -6.67 -10.97 -2.33
N ILE A 57 -5.56 -10.45 -2.87
CA ILE A 57 -4.26 -10.51 -2.21
C ILE A 57 -4.18 -9.41 -1.14
N PRO A 58 -3.77 -9.71 0.10
CA PRO A 58 -3.53 -8.71 1.13
C PRO A 58 -2.44 -7.71 0.73
N ALA A 59 -2.62 -6.42 1.03
CA ALA A 59 -1.64 -5.38 0.76
C ALA A 59 -0.27 -5.67 1.39
N SER A 60 -0.23 -6.31 2.55
CA SER A 60 1.03 -6.76 3.18
C SER A 60 1.81 -7.77 2.33
N SER A 61 1.11 -8.67 1.65
CA SER A 61 1.71 -9.67 0.76
C SER A 61 2.23 -9.02 -0.51
N VAL A 62 1.44 -8.14 -1.13
CA VAL A 62 1.89 -7.31 -2.27
C VAL A 62 3.19 -6.57 -1.93
N LEU A 63 3.24 -5.93 -0.76
CA LEU A 63 4.43 -5.20 -0.32
C LEU A 63 5.63 -6.12 -0.13
N ALA A 64 5.44 -7.29 0.51
CA ALA A 64 6.51 -8.25 0.75
C ALA A 64 7.08 -8.83 -0.54
N ASP A 65 6.22 -9.11 -1.52
CA ASP A 65 6.60 -9.71 -2.78
C ASP A 65 7.19 -8.68 -3.76
N GLY A 66 6.80 -7.40 -3.61
CA GLY A 66 7.19 -6.32 -4.52
C GLY A 66 6.51 -6.41 -5.89
N TYR A 67 5.43 -7.19 -5.99
CA TYR A 67 4.60 -7.30 -7.19
C TYR A 67 3.13 -7.06 -6.84
N GLY A 68 2.38 -6.49 -7.78
CA GLY A 68 0.95 -6.21 -7.66
C GLY A 68 0.22 -6.33 -9.01
N GLN A 69 -1.06 -6.01 -9.02
CA GLN A 69 -1.91 -6.00 -10.21
C GLN A 69 -2.86 -4.79 -10.21
N CYS A 70 -3.90 -4.77 -11.04
CA CYS A 70 -4.76 -3.59 -11.19
C CYS A 70 -5.57 -3.20 -9.94
N ASN A 71 -5.74 -4.13 -9.01
CA ASN A 71 -6.45 -3.93 -7.75
C ASN A 71 -5.50 -3.63 -6.57
N THR A 72 -4.20 -3.47 -6.88
CA THR A 72 -3.17 -3.00 -5.97
C THR A 72 -3.12 -1.48 -5.93
#